data_AF-A0A090QLM9-F1
#
_entry.id   AF-A0A090QLM9-F1
#
_cell.length_a   1.000
_cell.length_b   1.000
_cell.length_c   1.000
_cell.angle_alpha   90.00
_cell.angle_beta   90.00
_cell.angle_gamma   90.00
#
_symmetry.space_group_name_H-M   'P 1'
#
loop_
_entity.id
_entity.type
_entity.pdbx_description
1 polymer ?
#
loop_
_entity_poly.entity_id
_entity_poly.type
_entity_poly.pdbx_seq_one_letter_code
_entity_poly.pdbx_strand_id
1 'polypeptide(L)'
;MKQAELAGILAFLNGAEQLKQTLRSAHTSNGRQESTAEHTWRLCLMVMLFEKQFSDIDMLKLLKMCIIHDLGEAISGDIAAVDQIEGHDKGAQERTDLLQLMAPLPQDLQDEILLLWDEYEHASSPEAMMQKPLISWKPCYSTRKA
;
A
#
# COMPACT_ATOMS: atom_id res chain seq x y z
N MET A 1 -23.53 -12.11 -6.56
CA MET A 1 -23.13 -11.27 -5.41
C MET A 1 -24.39 -10.85 -4.68
N LYS A 2 -24.48 -11.14 -3.38
CA LYS A 2 -25.61 -10.74 -2.52
C LYS A 2 -25.55 -9.24 -2.28
N GLN A 3 -26.69 -8.62 -1.98
CA GLN A 3 -26.77 -7.17 -1.75
C GLN A 3 -25.89 -6.71 -0.57
N ALA A 4 -25.79 -7.51 0.49
CA ALA A 4 -24.93 -7.23 1.63
C ALA A 4 -23.43 -7.28 1.26
N GLU A 5 -23.02 -8.22 0.40
CA GLU A 5 -21.62 -8.33 -0.07
C GLU A 5 -21.24 -7.08 -0.89
N LEU A 6 -22.13 -6.64 -1.79
CA LEU A 6 -21.92 -5.41 -2.56
C LEU A 6 -21.82 -4.16 -1.66
N ALA A 7 -22.72 -4.03 -0.68
CA ALA A 7 -22.71 -2.91 0.24
C ALA A 7 -21.41 -2.84 1.05
N GLY A 8 -20.91 -4.00 1.49
CA GLY A 8 -19.62 -4.14 2.18
C GLY A 8 -18.44 -3.69 1.32
N ILE A 9 -18.39 -4.13 0.05
CA ILE A 9 -17.34 -3.72 -0.90
C ILE A 9 -17.38 -2.20 -1.14
N LEU A 10 -18.55 -1.62 -1.35
CA LEU A 10 -18.67 -0.17 -1.55
C LEU A 10 -18.27 0.62 -0.30
N ALA A 11 -18.60 0.13 0.90
CA ALA A 11 -18.17 0.75 2.15
C ALA A 11 -16.64 0.71 2.30
N PHE A 12 -16.01 -0.42 2.01
CA PHE A 12 -14.55 -0.55 1.99
C PHE A 12 -13.90 0.42 0.98
N LEU A 13 -14.41 0.48 -0.26
CA LEU A 13 -13.90 1.40 -1.28
C LEU A 13 -14.02 2.87 -0.87
N ASN A 14 -15.12 3.24 -0.22
CA ASN A 14 -15.30 4.58 0.33
C ASN A 14 -14.29 4.88 1.46
N GLY A 15 -13.97 3.89 2.30
CA GLY A 15 -12.92 4.05 3.33
C GLY A 15 -11.53 4.21 2.71
N ALA A 16 -11.18 3.38 1.73
CA ALA A 16 -9.89 3.43 1.05
C ALA A 16 -9.67 4.72 0.23
N GLU A 17 -10.75 5.43 -0.10
CA GLU A 17 -10.70 6.74 -0.74
C GLU A 17 -9.83 7.75 0.03
N GLN A 18 -9.77 7.62 1.35
CA GLN A 18 -8.96 8.49 2.21
C GLN A 18 -7.47 8.50 1.85
N LEU A 19 -6.95 7.44 1.22
CA LEU A 19 -5.57 7.41 0.71
C LEU A 19 -5.27 8.49 -0.33
N LYS A 20 -6.29 9.10 -0.96
CA LYS A 20 -6.09 10.26 -1.83
C LYS A 20 -5.73 11.53 -1.07
N GLN A 21 -6.05 11.58 0.22
CA GLN A 21 -5.80 12.69 1.13
C GLN A 21 -4.67 12.38 2.13
N THR A 22 -4.34 11.10 2.35
CA THR A 22 -3.16 10.69 3.11
C THR A 22 -1.89 11.13 2.38
N LEU A 23 -1.18 12.11 2.93
CA LEU A 23 0.03 12.68 2.33
C LEU A 23 1.28 12.00 2.87
N ARG A 24 2.24 11.76 1.98
CA ARG A 24 3.54 11.18 2.30
C ARG A 24 4.62 12.25 2.44
N SER A 25 5.75 11.86 3.02
CA SER A 25 6.97 12.68 3.03
C SER A 25 7.56 12.95 1.62
N ALA A 26 7.20 12.13 0.63
CA ALA A 26 7.67 12.28 -0.74
C ALA A 26 7.01 13.47 -1.44
N HIS A 27 7.77 14.12 -2.33
CA HIS A 27 7.30 15.27 -3.09
C HIS A 27 7.39 14.98 -4.59
N THR A 28 6.41 15.47 -5.33
CA THR A 28 6.39 15.48 -6.79
C THR A 28 7.42 16.47 -7.34
N SER A 29 7.69 16.43 -8.65
CA SER A 29 8.69 17.28 -9.30
C SER A 29 8.42 18.79 -9.19
N ASN A 30 7.19 19.21 -8.88
CA ASN A 30 6.83 20.61 -8.67
C ASN A 30 6.78 21.02 -7.17
N GLY A 31 7.16 20.12 -6.26
CA GLY A 31 7.20 20.39 -4.83
C GLY A 31 5.88 20.18 -4.09
N ARG A 32 4.82 19.64 -4.73
CA ARG A 32 3.62 19.18 -4.00
C ARG A 32 3.89 17.83 -3.33
N GLN A 33 3.41 17.64 -2.10
CA GLN A 33 3.43 16.32 -1.44
C GLN A 33 2.61 15.29 -2.22
N GLU A 34 3.19 14.10 -2.39
CA GLU A 34 2.56 12.93 -3.00
C GLU A 34 1.57 12.29 -2.01
N SER A 35 0.39 11.89 -2.47
CA SER A 35 -0.52 11.09 -1.63
C SER A 35 -0.21 9.59 -1.70
N THR A 36 -0.66 8.83 -0.71
CA THR A 36 -0.49 7.37 -0.69
C THR A 36 -1.14 6.70 -1.90
N ALA A 37 -2.30 7.17 -2.34
CA ALA A 37 -2.92 6.66 -3.58
C ALA A 37 -2.04 6.93 -4.83
N GLU A 38 -1.42 8.11 -4.95
CA GLU A 38 -0.52 8.45 -6.06
C GLU A 38 0.75 7.58 -6.04
N HIS A 39 1.29 7.35 -4.85
CA HIS A 39 2.43 6.47 -4.62
C HIS A 39 2.14 5.05 -5.09
N THR A 40 1.05 4.46 -4.61
CA THR A 40 0.62 3.10 -4.96
C THR A 40 0.36 2.95 -6.46
N TRP A 41 -0.28 3.94 -7.09
CA TRP A 41 -0.47 3.95 -8.54
C TRP A 41 0.86 3.91 -9.29
N ARG A 42 1.83 4.77 -8.93
CA ARG A 42 3.14 4.82 -9.59
C ARG A 42 3.92 3.52 -9.37
N LEU A 43 3.84 2.94 -8.17
CA LEU A 43 4.47 1.67 -7.83
C LEU A 43 3.93 0.53 -8.73
N CYS A 44 2.62 0.42 -8.88
CA CYS A 44 2.00 -0.58 -9.76
C CYS A 44 2.44 -0.38 -11.22
N LEU A 45 2.46 0.87 -11.70
CA LEU A 45 2.94 1.18 -13.04
C LEU A 45 4.40 0.77 -13.23
N MET A 46 5.25 1.02 -12.23
CA MET A 46 6.65 0.59 -12.25
C MET A 46 6.75 -0.94 -12.36
N VAL A 47 6.02 -1.68 -11.51
CA VAL A 47 5.99 -3.15 -11.55
C VAL A 47 5.59 -3.67 -12.92
N MET A 48 4.56 -3.09 -13.55
CA MET A 48 4.14 -3.48 -14.90
C MET A 48 5.23 -3.23 -15.97
N LEU A 49 5.95 -2.11 -15.87
CA LEU A 49 6.99 -1.76 -16.84
C LEU A 49 8.26 -2.62 -16.70
N PHE A 50 8.52 -3.14 -15.51
CA PHE A 50 9.67 -3.99 -15.21
C PHE A 50 9.33 -5.49 -15.17
N GLU A 51 8.11 -5.89 -15.59
CA GLU A 51 7.66 -7.29 -15.52
C GLU A 51 8.62 -8.27 -16.20
N LYS A 52 9.25 -7.86 -17.31
CA LYS A 52 10.15 -8.72 -18.11
C LYS A 52 11.50 -8.97 -17.44
N GLN A 53 11.82 -8.18 -16.43
CA GLN A 53 13.04 -8.24 -15.64
C GLN A 53 12.84 -9.10 -14.39
N PHE A 54 11.60 -9.48 -14.08
CA PHE A 54 11.25 -10.32 -12.95
C PHE A 54 11.15 -11.77 -13.43
N SER A 55 12.09 -12.61 -12.98
CA SER A 55 12.05 -14.06 -13.17
C SER A 55 11.39 -14.72 -11.97
N ASP A 56 10.52 -15.70 -12.22
CA ASP A 56 9.88 -16.53 -11.17
C ASP A 56 9.01 -15.75 -10.17
N ILE A 57 8.33 -14.72 -10.65
CA ILE A 57 7.42 -13.87 -9.85
C ILE A 57 6.00 -13.98 -10.39
N ASP A 58 5.04 -14.20 -9.49
CA ASP A 58 3.62 -14.05 -9.81
C ASP A 58 3.26 -12.55 -9.86
N MET A 59 3.15 -12.04 -11.08
CA MET A 59 2.83 -10.63 -11.33
C MET A 59 1.47 -10.21 -10.78
N LEU A 60 0.46 -11.09 -10.79
CA LEU A 60 -0.86 -10.77 -10.26
C LEU A 60 -0.77 -10.61 -8.74
N LYS A 61 -0.08 -11.54 -8.08
CA LYS A 61 0.15 -11.47 -6.63
C LYS A 61 0.96 -10.24 -6.24
N LEU A 62 2.05 -9.94 -6.97
CA LEU A 62 2.87 -8.75 -6.74
C LEU A 62 2.05 -7.45 -6.88
N LEU A 63 1.24 -7.33 -7.93
CA LEU A 63 0.36 -6.16 -8.11
C LEU A 63 -0.69 -6.04 -7.00
N LYS A 64 -1.30 -7.16 -6.57
CA LYS A 64 -2.23 -7.15 -5.44
C LYS A 64 -1.53 -6.66 -4.17
N MET A 65 -0.34 -7.17 -3.86
CA MET A 65 0.48 -6.70 -2.73
C MET A 65 0.78 -5.20 -2.81
N CYS A 66 1.19 -4.70 -3.99
CA CYS A 66 1.40 -3.27 -4.21
C CYS A 66 0.14 -2.44 -3.94
N ILE A 67 -1.05 -2.93 -4.32
CA ILE A 67 -2.29 -2.19 -4.11
C ILE A 67 -2.65 -2.11 -2.63
N ILE A 68 -2.42 -3.19 -1.86
CA ILE A 68 -2.91 -3.30 -0.49
C ILE A 68 -1.93 -2.84 0.60
N HIS A 69 -0.63 -2.73 0.32
CA HIS A 69 0.40 -2.60 1.36
C HIS A 69 0.16 -1.43 2.33
N ASP A 70 -0.21 -0.26 1.81
CA ASP A 70 -0.44 0.96 2.59
C ASP A 70 -1.95 1.21 2.88
N LEU A 71 -2.83 0.19 2.76
CA LEU A 71 -4.27 0.36 3.02
C LEU A 71 -4.57 0.80 4.47
N GLY A 72 -3.76 0.36 5.45
CA GLY A 72 -3.89 0.80 6.85
C GLY A 72 -3.74 2.31 7.02
N GLU A 73 -2.95 2.97 6.17
CA GLU A 73 -2.74 4.43 6.22
C GLU A 73 -4.02 5.24 5.94
N ALA A 74 -5.11 4.60 5.50
CA ALA A 74 -6.42 5.25 5.35
C ALA A 74 -7.06 5.62 6.70
N ILE A 75 -6.65 4.96 7.80
CA ILE A 75 -7.20 5.19 9.14
C ILE A 75 -6.32 6.15 9.94
N SER A 76 -5.03 5.84 10.10
CA SER A 76 -4.12 6.62 10.96
C SER A 76 -3.15 7.53 10.21
N GLY A 77 -3.14 7.50 8.87
CA GLY A 77 -2.24 8.29 8.02
C GLY A 77 -0.85 7.66 7.80
N ASP A 78 -0.02 8.31 6.97
CA ASP A 78 1.37 7.88 6.74
C ASP A 78 2.29 8.41 7.85
N ILE A 79 2.88 7.49 8.61
CA ILE A 79 3.96 7.81 9.55
C ILE A 79 5.30 7.58 8.85
N ALA A 80 6.00 8.67 8.54
CA ALA A 80 7.30 8.61 7.89
C ALA A 80 8.33 7.90 8.78
N ALA A 81 9.26 7.17 8.17
CA ALA A 81 10.28 6.41 8.88
C ALA A 81 11.14 7.25 9.85
N VAL A 82 11.31 8.54 9.57
CA VAL A 82 12.07 9.48 10.44
C VAL A 82 11.30 9.95 11.66
N ASP A 83 9.97 9.83 11.63
CA ASP A 83 9.05 10.27 12.68
C ASP A 83 8.60 9.09 13.56
N GLN A 84 9.08 7.87 13.28
CA GLN A 84 8.80 6.70 14.10
C GLN A 84 9.48 6.84 15.47
N ILE A 85 8.67 6.72 16.51
CA ILE A 85 9.12 6.81 17.90
C ILE A 85 9.63 5.43 18.35
N GLU A 86 10.77 5.38 19.03
CA GLU A 86 11.27 4.14 19.64
C GLU A 86 10.19 3.50 20.53
N GLY A 87 9.84 2.25 20.25
CA GLY A 87 8.82 1.49 20.96
C GLY A 87 7.41 1.52 20.33
N HIS A 88 7.18 2.31 19.28
CA HIS A 88 5.95 2.24 18.48
C HIS A 88 6.12 1.23 17.34
N ASP A 89 5.40 0.11 17.41
CA ASP A 89 5.36 -0.88 16.33
C ASP A 89 4.41 -0.40 15.23
N LYS A 90 4.98 0.26 14.21
CA LYS A 90 4.24 0.75 13.04
C LYS A 90 3.48 -0.38 12.35
N GLY A 91 4.09 -1.55 12.18
CA GLY A 91 3.48 -2.69 11.51
C GLY A 91 2.26 -3.20 12.27
N ALA A 92 2.34 -3.30 13.60
CA ALA A 92 1.18 -3.69 14.43
C ALA A 92 0.02 -2.69 14.35
N GLN A 93 0.32 -1.38 14.31
CA GLN A 93 -0.70 -0.35 14.14
C GLN A 93 -1.34 -0.42 12.76
N GLU A 94 -0.55 -0.50 11.69
CA GLU A 94 -1.05 -0.60 10.31
C GLU A 94 -1.88 -1.86 10.10
N ARG A 95 -1.50 -2.98 10.71
CA ARG A 95 -2.30 -4.20 10.69
C ARG A 95 -3.65 -3.99 11.37
N THR A 96 -3.68 -3.31 12.51
CA THR A 96 -4.93 -2.99 13.23
C THR A 96 -5.83 -2.09 12.40
N ASP A 97 -5.25 -1.09 11.75
CA ASP A 97 -5.94 -0.16 10.87
C ASP A 97 -6.50 -0.85 9.63
N LEU A 98 -5.74 -1.78 9.03
CA LEU A 98 -6.19 -2.60 7.91
C LEU A 98 -7.41 -3.44 8.32
N LEU A 99 -7.36 -4.11 9.48
CA LEU A 99 -8.49 -4.88 10.01
C LEU A 99 -9.73 -4.01 10.19
N GLN A 100 -9.57 -2.78 10.70
CA GLN A 100 -10.68 -1.84 10.83
C GLN A 100 -11.24 -1.42 9.46
N LEU A 101 -10.38 -1.12 8.49
CA LEU A 101 -10.78 -0.70 7.16
C LEU A 101 -11.55 -1.80 6.42
N MET A 102 -11.08 -3.06 6.52
CA MET A 102 -11.63 -4.20 5.79
C MET A 102 -12.83 -4.87 6.47
N ALA A 103 -13.18 -4.48 7.70
CA ALA A 103 -14.30 -5.04 8.46
C ALA A 103 -15.64 -5.13 7.70
N PRO A 104 -16.00 -4.20 6.77
CA PRO A 104 -17.22 -4.31 5.97
C PRO A 104 -17.18 -5.40 4.88
N LEU A 105 -16.01 -5.91 4.51
CA LEU A 105 -15.86 -6.86 3.41
C LEU A 105 -16.44 -8.25 3.76
N PRO A 106 -16.84 -9.04 2.75
CA PRO A 106 -17.01 -10.49 2.89
C PRO A 106 -15.76 -11.18 3.47
N GLN A 107 -15.96 -12.23 4.26
CA GLN A 107 -14.88 -12.92 5.00
C GLN A 107 -13.79 -13.48 4.07
N ASP A 108 -14.15 -13.99 2.91
CA ASP A 108 -13.21 -14.52 1.92
C ASP A 108 -12.27 -13.43 1.38
N LEU A 109 -12.78 -12.21 1.15
CA LEU A 109 -11.95 -11.08 0.75
C LEU A 109 -11.07 -10.55 1.89
N GLN A 110 -11.60 -10.56 3.11
CA GLN A 110 -10.84 -10.22 4.31
C GLN A 110 -9.63 -11.15 4.47
N ASP A 111 -9.85 -12.46 4.36
CA ASP A 111 -8.80 -13.46 4.52
C ASP A 111 -7.73 -13.35 3.41
N GLU A 112 -8.14 -13.09 2.17
CA GLU A 112 -7.22 -12.89 1.04
C GLU A 112 -6.33 -11.65 1.24
N ILE A 113 -6.92 -10.50 1.60
CA ILE A 113 -6.19 -9.25 1.81
C ILE A 113 -5.22 -9.41 2.99
N LEU A 114 -5.68 -9.98 4.10
CA LEU A 114 -4.87 -10.14 5.29
C LEU A 114 -3.69 -11.09 5.06
N LEU A 115 -3.90 -12.19 4.33
CA LEU A 115 -2.83 -13.11 3.97
C LEU A 115 -1.75 -12.41 3.13
N LEU A 116 -2.15 -11.66 2.10
CA LEU A 116 -1.21 -10.93 1.25
C LEU A 116 -0.46 -9.83 2.02
N TRP A 117 -1.14 -9.13 2.92
CA TRP A 117 -0.51 -8.10 3.75
C TRP A 117 0.46 -8.70 4.76
N ASP A 118 0.08 -9.78 5.44
CA ASP A 118 0.95 -10.49 6.38
C ASP A 118 2.18 -11.09 5.65
N GLU A 119 2.02 -11.59 4.41
CA GLU A 119 3.16 -12.03 3.59
C GLU A 119 4.12 -10.89 3.24
N TYR A 120 3.59 -9.73 2.87
CA TYR A 120 4.37 -8.53 2.59
C TYR A 120 5.18 -8.11 3.81
N GLU A 121 4.52 -7.99 4.97
CA GLU A 121 5.14 -7.51 6.19
C GLU A 121 6.30 -8.43 6.63
N HIS A 122 6.09 -9.74 6.56
CA HIS A 122 7.10 -10.74 6.91
C HIS A 122 8.11 -11.06 5.80
N ALA A 123 7.96 -10.48 4.60
CA ALA A 123 8.78 -10.79 3.43
C ALA A 123 8.87 -12.31 3.14
N SER A 124 7.75 -13.03 3.28
CA SER A 124 7.74 -14.50 3.30
C SER A 124 7.59 -15.15 1.92
N SER A 125 7.39 -14.36 0.86
CA SER A 125 7.29 -14.83 -0.52
C SER A 125 8.25 -14.08 -1.46
N PRO A 126 8.60 -14.65 -2.64
CA PRO A 126 9.41 -13.98 -3.65
C PRO A 126 8.84 -12.61 -4.05
N GLU A 127 7.52 -12.51 -4.16
CA GLU A 127 6.80 -11.26 -4.45
C GLU A 127 7.03 -10.23 -3.34
N ALA A 128 6.85 -10.63 -2.08
CA ALA A 128 7.03 -9.75 -0.92
C ALA A 128 8.48 -9.25 -0.77
N MET A 129 9.46 -10.14 -0.97
CA MET A 129 10.88 -9.78 -0.97
C MET A 129 11.23 -8.81 -2.11
N MET A 130 10.59 -8.95 -3.27
CA MET A 130 10.79 -8.06 -4.41
C MET A 130 10.11 -6.69 -4.23
N GLN A 131 8.95 -6.64 -3.59
CA GLN A 131 8.20 -5.40 -3.42
C GLN A 131 8.91 -4.39 -2.49
N LYS A 132 9.48 -4.84 -1.37
CA LYS A 132 10.11 -3.96 -0.36
C LYS A 132 11.13 -2.96 -0.95
N PRO A 133 12.12 -3.36 -1.78
CA PRO A 133 13.03 -2.40 -2.38
C PRO A 133 12.33 -1.45 -3.36
N LEU A 134 11.31 -1.90 -4.07
CA LEU A 134 10.54 -1.07 -5.02
C LEU A 134 9.74 0.03 -4.33
N ILE A 135 9.17 -0.22 -3.15
CA ILE A 135 8.49 0.79 -2.33
C ILE A 135 9.49 1.83 -1.79
N SER A 136 10.66 1.36 -1.35
CA SER A 136 11.70 2.24 -0.81
C SER A 136 12.32 3.16 -1.86
N TRP A 137 12.09 2.88 -3.15
CA TRP A 137 12.60 3.67 -4.25
C TRP A 137 11.91 5.04 -4.29
N LYS A 138 12.65 6.06 -3.85
CA LYS A 138 12.25 7.47 -4.01
C LYS A 138 12.83 8.00 -5.32
N PRO A 139 12.02 8.57 -6.22
CA PRO A 139 12.57 9.30 -7.35
C PRO A 139 13.41 10.46 -6.82
N CYS A 140 14.67 10.52 -7.23
CA CYS A 140 15.56 11.60 -6.87
C CYS A 140 15.21 12.82 -7.73
N TYR A 141 14.14 13.53 -7.36
CA TYR A 141 13.86 14.85 -7.93
C TYR A 141 14.88 15.81 -7.33
N SER A 142 16.07 15.90 -7.92
CA SER A 142 17.02 16.94 -7.56
C SER A 142 16.28 18.27 -7.70
N THR A 143 16.15 19.02 -6.61
CA THR A 143 15.80 20.44 -6.67
C THR A 143 16.97 21.19 -7.32
N ARG A 144 17.14 21.01 -8.63
CA ARG A 144 17.85 22.00 -9.43
C ARG A 144 16.94 23.21 -9.45
N LYS A 145 17.17 24.09 -8.46
CA LYS A 145 16.83 25.50 -8.55
C LYS A 145 17.26 25.99 -9.94
N ALA A 146 16.31 26.45 -10.73
CA ALA A 146 16.56 27.42 -11.78
C ALA A 146 16.37 28.80 -11.17
#